data_AF-A0AAD5VEQ2-F1
#
_entry.id   AF-A0AAD5VEQ2-F1
#
_cell.length_a   1.000
_cell.length_b   1.000
_cell.length_c   1.000
_cell.angle_alpha   90.00
_cell.angle_beta   90.00
_cell.angle_gamma   90.00
#
_symmetry.space_group_name_H-M   'P 1'
#
loop_
_entity.id
_entity.type
_entity.pdbx_description
1 polymer ?
#
loop_
_entity_poly.entity_id
_entity_poly.type
_entity_poly.pdbx_seq_one_letter_code
_entity_poly.pdbx_strand_id
1 'polypeptide(L)'
;MHKIVNKPIPNTSPQTLPNGISTNFVLLGEPIRLDQVGSTGWWPSAISEQMRRKLFMRIMREGHSVPILLSICFALMAEMYTTTYDPDMVVASNSGRDQFSHNKRFRLQCEGNTITDFGICKGTAEVKPQDTFGYLMDSPDDPARVDFLRGQDPKDHYWIYFKTLREEFILDPCMFTFNMAMIVHGSAYWPHHFASFPRLSELAGIFISRDFRQTIPKMHYEKQRFSILHHKALQSIVRSEEEFQDLDRKILIAFMERVVGRTTNEVERNLLVSWTTVNRRMWISNLLHKEYLGYPSTPPIGIIYDPGEEDEHPTPAEEEADAMRYVKKWNRLAKKGEITSAQLMDAVFRWDKMPPEEKLAWRKGNKRRT
;
A
#
# COMPACT_ATOMS: atom_id res chain seq x y z
N MET A 1 -9.06 -0.17 20.78
CA MET A 1 -8.04 -1.17 20.38
C MET A 1 -7.92 -2.20 21.48
N HIS A 2 -7.63 -3.45 21.14
CA HIS A 2 -7.55 -4.59 22.08
C HIS A 2 -6.19 -5.27 21.99
N LYS A 3 -5.79 -5.98 23.05
CA LYS A 3 -4.65 -6.90 23.02
C LYS A 3 -4.92 -8.07 22.07
N ILE A 4 -3.88 -8.60 21.45
CA ILE A 4 -3.95 -9.82 20.63
C ILE A 4 -3.47 -10.99 21.47
N VAL A 5 -4.36 -11.94 21.74
CA VAL A 5 -4.09 -13.06 22.67
C VAL A 5 -3.56 -14.32 21.97
N ASN A 6 -3.82 -14.45 20.66
CA ASN A 6 -3.35 -15.59 19.87
C ASN A 6 -2.14 -15.26 18.98
N LYS A 7 -1.82 -16.16 18.06
CA LYS A 7 -0.73 -16.04 17.09
C LYS A 7 -1.30 -16.01 15.67
N PRO A 8 -1.84 -14.86 15.19
CA PRO A 8 -2.35 -14.70 13.83
C PRO A 8 -1.17 -14.57 12.83
N ILE A 9 -0.35 -15.62 12.76
CA ILE A 9 0.85 -15.68 11.93
C ILE A 9 0.42 -15.97 10.49
N PRO A 10 1.03 -15.33 9.48
CA PRO A 10 0.86 -15.77 8.11
C PRO A 10 1.29 -17.23 7.93
N ASN A 11 0.67 -17.95 6.98
CA ASN A 11 0.85 -19.39 6.76
C ASN A 11 0.24 -20.33 7.83
N THR A 12 -0.53 -19.81 8.80
CA THR A 12 -1.44 -20.67 9.56
C THR A 12 -2.61 -21.13 8.70
N SER A 13 -3.06 -22.37 8.90
CA SER A 13 -4.26 -22.85 8.23
C SER A 13 -5.45 -21.96 8.62
N PRO A 14 -6.19 -21.41 7.64
CA PRO A 14 -7.35 -20.58 7.93
C PRO A 14 -8.41 -21.42 8.62
N GLN A 15 -9.12 -20.80 9.55
CA GLN A 15 -10.22 -21.46 10.26
C GLN A 15 -11.53 -21.14 9.56
N THR A 16 -12.43 -22.13 9.53
CA THR A 16 -13.73 -21.99 8.84
C THR A 16 -14.85 -22.00 9.87
N LEU A 17 -15.66 -20.93 9.86
CA LEU A 17 -16.86 -20.83 10.69
C LEU A 17 -17.99 -21.71 10.13
N PRO A 18 -19.01 -22.06 10.95
CA PRO A 18 -20.17 -22.83 10.50
C PRO A 18 -20.94 -22.21 9.32
N ASN A 19 -20.83 -20.89 9.13
CA ASN A 19 -21.42 -20.17 7.99
C ASN A 19 -20.57 -20.25 6.69
N GLY A 20 -19.46 -21.00 6.70
CA GLY A 20 -18.58 -21.19 5.55
C GLY A 20 -17.53 -20.10 5.33
N ILE A 21 -17.47 -19.07 6.18
CA ILE A 21 -16.43 -18.05 6.11
C ILE A 21 -15.11 -18.66 6.58
N SER A 22 -14.09 -18.62 5.74
CA SER A 22 -12.73 -19.08 6.04
C SER A 22 -11.78 -17.87 6.12
N THR A 23 -11.05 -17.74 7.23
CA THR A 23 -10.19 -16.57 7.49
C THR A 23 -9.14 -16.87 8.57
N ASN A 24 -8.12 -16.02 8.73
CA ASN A 24 -7.18 -16.10 9.85
C ASN A 24 -7.73 -15.30 11.04
N PHE A 25 -7.98 -15.97 12.16
CA PHE A 25 -8.59 -15.29 13.31
C PHE A 25 -7.58 -14.48 14.11
N VAL A 26 -7.98 -13.28 14.49
CA VAL A 26 -7.33 -12.44 15.51
C VAL A 26 -8.21 -12.47 16.75
N LEU A 27 -7.74 -13.10 17.82
CA LEU A 27 -8.45 -13.13 19.10
C LEU A 27 -8.15 -11.82 19.86
N LEU A 28 -9.19 -11.04 20.10
CA LEU A 28 -9.13 -9.75 20.78
C LEU A 28 -9.38 -9.95 22.28
N GLY A 29 -8.38 -9.64 23.10
CA GLY A 29 -8.46 -9.66 24.56
C GLY A 29 -8.93 -8.33 25.13
N GLU A 30 -8.41 -7.99 26.31
CA GLU A 30 -8.78 -6.73 26.99
C GLU A 30 -8.42 -5.48 26.17
N PRO A 31 -9.19 -4.39 26.30
CA PRO A 31 -8.85 -3.10 25.71
C PRO A 31 -7.46 -2.63 26.14
N ILE A 32 -6.76 -1.98 25.21
CA ILE A 32 -5.44 -1.41 25.46
C ILE A 32 -5.41 0.07 25.07
N ARG A 33 -4.56 0.85 25.75
CA ARG A 33 -4.32 2.25 25.39
C ARG A 33 -3.69 2.36 24.00
N LEU A 34 -4.04 3.43 23.28
CA LEU A 34 -3.56 3.65 21.91
C LEU A 34 -2.03 3.79 21.80
N ASP A 35 -1.39 4.35 22.83
CA ASP A 35 0.07 4.50 22.90
C ASP A 35 0.83 3.18 23.09
N GLN A 36 0.12 2.10 23.44
CA GLN A 36 0.70 0.77 23.57
C GLN A 36 0.53 -0.08 22.31
N VAL A 37 -0.21 0.39 21.29
CA VAL A 37 -0.43 -0.36 20.06
C VAL A 37 0.89 -0.51 19.28
N GLY A 38 1.16 -1.71 18.77
CA GLY A 38 2.46 -2.06 18.16
C GLY A 38 3.53 -2.53 19.16
N SER A 39 3.33 -2.33 20.47
CA SER A 39 4.28 -2.77 21.50
C SER A 39 4.17 -4.26 21.84
N THR A 40 5.12 -4.75 22.64
CA THR A 40 5.05 -6.09 23.28
C THR A 40 3.82 -6.24 24.17
N GLY A 41 3.28 -5.16 24.74
CA GLY A 41 2.05 -5.20 25.53
C GLY A 41 0.79 -5.40 24.69
N TRP A 42 0.81 -4.97 23.43
CA TRP A 42 -0.31 -5.13 22.48
C TRP A 42 -0.36 -6.54 21.88
N TRP A 43 0.78 -7.09 21.47
CA TRP A 43 0.89 -8.46 20.97
C TRP A 43 2.12 -9.17 21.54
N PRO A 44 2.00 -9.76 22.74
CA PRO A 44 3.13 -10.35 23.46
C PRO A 44 3.72 -11.59 22.77
N SER A 45 2.89 -12.35 22.05
CA SER A 45 3.25 -13.62 21.43
C SER A 45 3.90 -13.50 20.05
N ALA A 46 4.10 -12.26 19.55
CA ALA A 46 4.77 -12.01 18.29
C ALA A 46 6.25 -12.42 18.34
N ILE A 47 6.73 -13.02 17.26
CA ILE A 47 8.11 -13.54 17.15
C ILE A 47 9.13 -12.38 17.10
N SER A 48 8.79 -11.28 16.40
CA SER A 48 9.66 -10.14 16.21
C SER A 48 8.88 -8.82 16.22
N GLU A 49 9.60 -7.70 16.37
CA GLU A 49 9.03 -6.35 16.25
C GLU A 49 8.50 -6.08 14.84
N GLN A 50 9.23 -6.51 13.80
CA GLN A 50 8.81 -6.40 12.40
C GLN A 50 7.45 -7.08 12.17
N MET A 51 7.24 -8.26 12.76
CA MET A 51 5.96 -8.97 12.70
C MET A 51 4.84 -8.18 13.35
N ARG A 52 5.08 -7.63 14.56
CA ARG A 52 4.10 -6.75 15.23
C ARG A 52 3.77 -5.56 14.35
N ARG A 53 4.77 -4.90 13.80
CA ARG A 53 4.61 -3.73 12.94
C ARG A 53 3.83 -4.06 11.67
N LYS A 54 4.12 -5.19 11.02
CA LYS A 54 3.38 -5.67 9.84
C LYS A 54 1.91 -5.91 10.18
N LEU A 55 1.62 -6.68 11.24
CA LEU A 55 0.24 -6.93 11.66
C LEU A 55 -0.48 -5.64 12.03
N PHE A 56 0.18 -4.74 12.78
CA PHE A 56 -0.37 -3.43 13.12
C PHE A 56 -0.77 -2.65 11.87
N MET A 57 0.13 -2.56 10.88
CA MET A 57 -0.17 -1.87 9.64
C MET A 57 -1.31 -2.51 8.84
N ARG A 58 -1.46 -3.84 8.89
CA ARG A 58 -2.60 -4.52 8.23
C ARG A 58 -3.91 -4.17 8.92
N ILE A 59 -3.98 -4.29 10.24
CA ILE A 59 -5.19 -4.00 11.03
C ILE A 59 -5.57 -2.51 10.92
N MET A 60 -4.61 -1.59 11.05
CA MET A 60 -4.87 -0.14 10.99
C MET A 60 -5.36 0.33 9.62
N ARG A 61 -5.04 -0.40 8.55
CA ARG A 61 -5.48 -0.12 7.19
C ARG A 61 -6.76 -0.89 6.82
N GLU A 62 -7.26 -1.70 7.74
CA GLU A 62 -8.48 -2.45 7.54
C GLU A 62 -9.71 -1.55 7.76
N GLY A 63 -10.72 -1.76 6.92
CA GLY A 63 -11.88 -0.87 6.82
C GLY A 63 -11.60 0.43 6.04
N HIS A 64 -12.66 1.23 5.87
CA HIS A 64 -12.64 2.59 5.33
C HIS A 64 -11.86 2.84 4.02
N SER A 65 -11.67 1.80 3.19
CA SER A 65 -10.95 1.90 1.92
C SER A 65 -11.55 2.99 1.02
N VAL A 66 -12.88 3.00 0.85
CA VAL A 66 -13.54 3.99 -0.02
C VAL A 66 -13.33 5.44 0.44
N PRO A 67 -13.55 5.82 1.72
CA PRO A 67 -13.18 7.15 2.21
C PRO A 67 -11.72 7.54 1.89
N ILE A 68 -10.76 6.62 2.09
CA ILE A 68 -9.33 6.86 1.79
C ILE A 68 -9.16 7.14 0.29
N LEU A 69 -9.56 6.21 -0.57
CA LEU A 69 -9.32 6.30 -2.01
C LEU A 69 -10.04 7.51 -2.63
N LEU A 70 -11.26 7.79 -2.17
CA LEU A 70 -12.05 8.92 -2.64
C LEU A 70 -11.44 10.25 -2.21
N SER A 71 -10.97 10.36 -0.96
CA SER A 71 -10.30 11.58 -0.49
C SER A 71 -9.03 11.89 -1.28
N ILE A 72 -8.24 10.86 -1.63
CA ILE A 72 -7.03 11.00 -2.45
C ILE A 72 -7.42 11.48 -3.85
N CYS A 73 -8.35 10.79 -4.52
CA CYS A 73 -8.78 11.14 -5.87
C CYS A 73 -9.42 12.53 -5.93
N PHE A 74 -10.26 12.89 -4.96
CA PHE A 74 -10.89 14.21 -4.93
C PHE A 74 -9.84 15.30 -4.76
N ALA A 75 -8.87 15.13 -3.86
CA ALA A 75 -7.80 16.11 -3.67
C ALA A 75 -6.93 16.26 -4.94
N LEU A 76 -6.61 15.15 -5.63
CA LEU A 76 -5.94 15.20 -6.93
C LEU A 76 -6.75 15.99 -7.97
N MET A 77 -8.05 15.74 -8.06
CA MET A 77 -8.92 16.47 -8.97
C MET A 77 -8.89 17.97 -8.64
N ALA A 78 -9.12 18.32 -7.37
CA ALA A 78 -9.27 19.70 -6.91
C ALA A 78 -8.00 20.54 -7.08
N GLU A 79 -6.84 19.99 -6.72
CA GLU A 79 -5.60 20.77 -6.66
C GLU A 79 -4.78 20.69 -7.96
N MET A 80 -4.90 19.60 -8.74
CA MET A 80 -4.15 19.45 -9.98
C MET A 80 -4.98 19.75 -11.22
N TYR A 81 -6.21 19.23 -11.35
CA TYR A 81 -6.91 19.21 -12.64
C TYR A 81 -7.87 20.36 -12.88
N THR A 82 -8.30 21.02 -11.82
CA THR A 82 -9.33 22.08 -11.86
C THR A 82 -8.81 23.47 -11.53
N THR A 83 -7.52 23.62 -11.30
CA THR A 83 -6.86 24.93 -11.21
C THR A 83 -6.90 25.58 -12.60
N THR A 84 -8.03 26.20 -12.94
CA THR A 84 -8.19 26.93 -14.18
C THR A 84 -7.34 28.19 -14.09
N TYR A 85 -6.35 28.31 -14.99
CA TYR A 85 -5.75 29.57 -15.42
C TYR A 85 -6.83 30.66 -15.49
N ASP A 86 -6.76 31.62 -14.56
CA ASP A 86 -7.56 32.84 -14.57
C ASP A 86 -6.62 33.99 -14.99
N PRO A 87 -6.67 34.43 -16.26
CA PRO A 87 -5.84 35.53 -16.74
C PRO A 87 -6.11 36.85 -16.02
N ASP A 88 -7.30 37.04 -15.43
CA ASP A 88 -7.69 38.31 -14.80
C ASP A 88 -7.17 38.42 -13.35
N MET A 89 -6.87 37.29 -12.69
CA MET A 89 -6.19 37.29 -11.37
C MET A 89 -4.70 37.67 -11.44
N VAL A 90 -4.12 37.79 -12.64
CA VAL A 90 -2.71 38.18 -12.84
C VAL A 90 -2.48 39.67 -12.62
N VAL A 91 -3.53 40.50 -12.62
CA VAL A 91 -3.40 41.96 -12.73
C VAL A 91 -3.55 42.70 -11.39
N ALA A 92 -3.91 42.03 -10.29
CA ALA A 92 -4.39 42.70 -9.07
C ALA A 92 -3.58 42.45 -7.78
N SER A 93 -2.26 42.21 -7.85
CA SER A 93 -1.43 42.24 -6.63
C SER A 93 -0.17 43.06 -6.80
N ASN A 94 -0.32 44.30 -6.36
CA ASN A 94 0.79 45.14 -5.92
C ASN A 94 1.12 44.91 -4.44
N SER A 95 0.60 43.83 -3.83
CA SER A 95 0.92 43.45 -2.44
C SER A 95 2.06 42.42 -2.49
N GLY A 96 3.29 42.86 -2.22
CA GLY A 96 4.53 42.08 -2.28
C GLY A 96 4.64 40.91 -1.29
N ARG A 97 3.62 40.06 -1.18
CA ARG A 97 3.73 38.68 -0.71
C ARG A 97 3.64 37.81 -1.94
N ASP A 98 4.77 37.23 -2.32
CA ASP A 98 4.97 36.30 -3.42
C ASP A 98 3.70 35.55 -3.82
N GLN A 99 2.98 36.14 -4.78
CA GLN A 99 1.90 35.47 -5.45
C GLN A 99 2.51 34.35 -6.25
N PHE A 100 2.22 33.13 -5.82
CA PHE A 100 2.33 31.98 -6.70
C PHE A 100 1.72 32.37 -8.04
N SER A 101 2.48 32.26 -9.12
CA SER A 101 1.93 32.47 -10.45
C SER A 101 0.85 31.41 -10.64
N HIS A 102 -0.41 31.75 -10.35
CA HIS A 102 -1.61 30.90 -10.42
C HIS A 102 -1.90 30.39 -11.85
N ASN A 103 -0.94 30.53 -12.76
CA ASN A 103 -1.06 30.29 -14.19
C ASN A 103 -0.56 28.92 -14.65
N LYS A 104 0.13 28.15 -13.80
CA LYS A 104 0.62 26.82 -14.21
C LYS A 104 -0.39 25.74 -13.83
N ARG A 105 -1.09 25.20 -14.83
CA ARG A 105 -1.89 23.97 -14.69
C ARG A 105 -0.95 22.79 -14.43
N PHE A 106 -1.14 22.11 -13.31
CA PHE A 106 -0.43 20.87 -13.01
C PHE A 106 -1.21 19.69 -13.56
N ARG A 107 -0.55 18.70 -14.15
CA ARG A 107 -1.19 17.45 -14.57
C ARG A 107 -0.27 16.30 -14.24
N LEU A 108 -0.85 15.22 -13.73
CA LEU A 108 -0.09 13.99 -13.53
C LEU A 108 0.31 13.43 -14.88
N GLN A 109 1.53 12.90 -14.93
CA GLN A 109 2.05 12.18 -16.08
C GLN A 109 2.61 10.84 -15.61
N CYS A 110 2.48 9.83 -16.46
CA CYS A 110 3.15 8.56 -16.30
C CYS A 110 3.91 8.28 -17.60
N GLU A 111 5.23 8.10 -17.50
CA GLU A 111 6.10 7.84 -18.66
C GLU A 111 5.93 8.87 -19.79
N GLY A 112 5.82 10.15 -19.42
CA GLY A 112 5.60 11.26 -20.36
C GLY A 112 4.17 11.38 -20.92
N ASN A 113 3.27 10.46 -20.61
CA ASN A 113 1.87 10.51 -21.02
C ASN A 113 1.02 11.17 -19.93
N THR A 114 0.25 12.18 -20.31
CA THR A 114 -0.68 12.85 -19.37
C THR A 114 -1.82 11.92 -18.99
N ILE A 115 -2.13 11.87 -17.69
CA ILE A 115 -3.33 11.19 -17.19
C ILE A 115 -4.56 11.95 -17.67
N THR A 116 -5.43 11.28 -18.40
CA THR A 116 -6.68 11.81 -18.99
C THR A 116 -7.92 11.46 -18.18
N ASP A 117 -7.83 10.47 -17.30
CA ASP A 117 -8.90 10.07 -16.38
C ASP A 117 -8.30 9.33 -15.17
N PHE A 118 -8.98 9.40 -14.04
CA PHE A 118 -8.71 8.60 -12.86
C PHE A 118 -9.94 8.52 -11.97
N GLY A 119 -9.97 7.50 -11.12
CA GLY A 119 -11.05 7.33 -10.17
C GLY A 119 -10.95 6.01 -9.42
N ILE A 120 -12.09 5.50 -8.98
CA ILE A 120 -12.16 4.28 -8.17
C ILE A 120 -12.74 3.16 -9.02
N CYS A 121 -12.10 2.00 -8.96
CA CYS A 121 -12.68 0.75 -9.38
C CYS A 121 -13.20 -0.01 -8.15
N LYS A 122 -14.33 -0.68 -8.32
CA LYS A 122 -14.91 -1.62 -7.36
C LYS A 122 -14.94 -2.99 -8.00
N GLY A 123 -14.54 -4.02 -7.26
CA GLY A 123 -14.49 -5.37 -7.80
C GLY A 123 -14.13 -6.43 -6.77
N THR A 124 -13.42 -7.44 -7.23
CA THR A 124 -12.92 -8.54 -6.41
C THR A 124 -11.41 -8.64 -6.54
N ALA A 125 -10.73 -8.91 -5.42
CA ALA A 125 -9.33 -9.28 -5.37
C ALA A 125 -9.20 -10.80 -5.17
N GLU A 126 -8.24 -11.43 -5.84
CA GLU A 126 -7.88 -12.82 -5.60
C GLU A 126 -6.96 -12.89 -4.38
N VAL A 127 -7.52 -13.36 -3.28
CA VAL A 127 -6.86 -13.43 -1.97
C VAL A 127 -7.13 -14.79 -1.37
N LYS A 128 -6.09 -15.43 -0.81
CA LYS A 128 -6.25 -16.70 -0.12
C LYS A 128 -6.87 -16.47 1.27
N PRO A 129 -7.69 -17.40 1.79
CA PRO A 129 -8.32 -17.22 3.10
C PRO A 129 -7.33 -16.95 4.24
N GLN A 130 -6.12 -17.55 4.22
CA GLN A 130 -5.08 -17.30 5.23
C GLN A 130 -4.56 -15.85 5.27
N ASP A 131 -4.75 -15.10 4.19
CA ASP A 131 -4.32 -13.71 4.07
C ASP A 131 -5.45 -12.73 4.44
N THR A 132 -6.64 -13.22 4.80
CA THR A 132 -7.74 -12.40 5.32
C THR A 132 -7.81 -12.46 6.85
N PHE A 133 -8.46 -11.47 7.47
CA PHE A 133 -8.71 -11.47 8.90
C PHE A 133 -10.19 -11.63 9.28
N GLY A 134 -10.39 -12.28 10.42
CA GLY A 134 -11.64 -12.27 11.17
C GLY A 134 -11.32 -12.03 12.63
N TYR A 135 -12.12 -11.21 13.28
CA TYR A 135 -11.88 -10.80 14.66
C TYR A 135 -12.88 -11.50 15.57
N LEU A 136 -12.37 -12.13 16.63
CA LEU A 136 -13.19 -12.73 17.67
C LEU A 136 -12.97 -11.95 18.96
N MET A 137 -14.06 -11.50 19.56
CA MET A 137 -14.07 -10.75 20.80
C MET A 137 -15.00 -11.42 21.79
N ASP A 138 -14.53 -11.64 23.02
CA ASP A 138 -15.40 -12.14 24.09
C ASP A 138 -16.45 -11.07 24.40
N SER A 139 -17.72 -11.49 24.48
CA SER A 139 -18.80 -10.58 24.85
C SER A 139 -18.67 -10.24 26.33
N PRO A 140 -18.58 -8.94 26.69
CA PRO A 140 -18.47 -8.54 28.10
C PRO A 140 -19.72 -8.91 28.91
N ASP A 141 -20.87 -8.99 28.24
CA ASP A 141 -22.17 -9.27 28.86
C ASP A 141 -22.50 -10.77 28.94
N ASP A 142 -21.80 -11.60 28.15
CA ASP A 142 -22.06 -13.05 28.08
C ASP A 142 -20.78 -13.82 27.74
N PRO A 143 -20.10 -14.41 28.74
CA PRO A 143 -18.88 -15.18 28.52
C PRO A 143 -19.06 -16.42 27.61
N ALA A 144 -20.29 -16.88 27.39
CA ALA A 144 -20.56 -17.99 26.46
C ALA A 144 -20.69 -17.52 25.01
N ARG A 145 -20.78 -16.21 24.78
CA ARG A 145 -20.93 -15.60 23.46
C ARG A 145 -19.63 -14.97 22.99
N VAL A 146 -19.23 -15.34 21.78
CA VAL A 146 -18.11 -14.72 21.06
C VAL A 146 -18.69 -13.89 19.92
N ASP A 147 -18.39 -12.60 19.91
CA ASP A 147 -18.75 -11.73 18.79
C ASP A 147 -17.72 -11.88 17.68
N PHE A 148 -18.21 -12.13 16.46
CA PHE A 148 -17.39 -12.22 15.27
C PHE A 148 -17.54 -10.94 14.43
N LEU A 149 -16.42 -10.23 14.24
CA LEU A 149 -16.34 -9.11 13.32
C LEU A 149 -15.56 -9.56 12.09
N ARG A 150 -16.21 -9.52 10.93
CA ARG A 150 -15.56 -9.85 9.67
C ARG A 150 -14.59 -8.73 9.28
N GLY A 151 -13.39 -9.11 8.85
CA GLY A 151 -12.45 -8.20 8.21
C GLY A 151 -12.91 -7.71 6.83
N GLN A 152 -12.02 -7.06 6.10
CA GLN A 152 -12.25 -6.65 4.72
C GLN A 152 -12.60 -7.86 3.84
N ASP A 153 -13.64 -7.71 3.02
CA ASP A 153 -14.07 -8.75 2.09
C ASP A 153 -13.33 -8.57 0.75
N PRO A 154 -12.46 -9.50 0.32
CA PRO A 154 -11.82 -9.41 -0.99
C PRO A 154 -12.83 -9.42 -2.14
N LYS A 155 -14.09 -9.85 -1.93
CA LYS A 155 -15.16 -9.78 -2.94
C LYS A 155 -15.77 -8.38 -3.11
N ASP A 156 -15.49 -7.47 -2.17
CA ASP A 156 -15.88 -6.06 -2.18
C ASP A 156 -14.62 -5.18 -2.02
N HIS A 157 -13.72 -5.29 -3.00
CA HIS A 157 -12.43 -4.60 -2.98
C HIS A 157 -12.44 -3.33 -3.86
N TYR A 158 -11.61 -2.36 -3.49
CA TYR A 158 -11.54 -1.06 -4.15
C TYR A 158 -10.09 -0.64 -4.41
N TRP A 159 -9.82 -0.05 -5.57
CA TRP A 159 -8.50 0.47 -5.94
C TRP A 159 -8.63 1.72 -6.80
N ILE A 160 -7.54 2.47 -6.94
CA ILE A 160 -7.48 3.64 -7.83
C ILE A 160 -7.00 3.18 -9.21
N TYR A 161 -7.68 3.63 -10.26
CA TYR A 161 -7.16 3.53 -11.62
C TYR A 161 -6.69 4.90 -12.10
N PHE A 162 -5.64 4.91 -12.89
CA PHE A 162 -5.20 6.05 -13.70
C PHE A 162 -5.21 5.65 -15.16
N LYS A 163 -5.66 6.54 -16.03
CA LYS A 163 -5.76 6.28 -17.47
C LYS A 163 -5.10 7.41 -18.25
N THR A 164 -4.26 7.03 -19.20
CA THR A 164 -3.76 7.89 -20.27
C THR A 164 -4.51 7.57 -21.57
N LEU A 165 -4.14 8.22 -22.67
CA LEU A 165 -4.67 7.87 -23.99
C LEU A 165 -4.27 6.45 -24.46
N ARG A 166 -3.16 5.92 -23.95
CA ARG A 166 -2.57 4.66 -24.42
C ARG A 166 -2.76 3.52 -23.43
N GLU A 167 -2.70 3.83 -22.14
CA GLU A 167 -2.52 2.83 -21.10
C GLU A 167 -3.30 3.16 -19.83
N GLU A 168 -3.46 2.14 -19.01
CA GLU A 168 -4.08 2.22 -17.70
C GLU A 168 -3.11 1.68 -16.65
N PHE A 169 -3.21 2.23 -15.44
CA PHE A 169 -2.41 1.87 -14.28
C PHE A 169 -3.35 1.64 -13.10
N ILE A 170 -2.96 0.76 -12.19
CA ILE A 170 -3.67 0.56 -10.91
C ILE A 170 -2.74 1.00 -9.78
N LEU A 171 -3.28 1.75 -8.84
CA LEU A 171 -2.68 1.98 -7.53
C LEU A 171 -3.61 1.39 -6.48
N ASP A 172 -3.10 0.42 -5.72
CA ASP A 172 -3.87 -0.29 -4.71
C ASP A 172 -3.15 -0.25 -3.36
N PRO A 173 -3.52 0.69 -2.47
CA PRO A 173 -2.99 0.73 -1.10
C PRO A 173 -3.67 -0.28 -0.17
N CYS A 174 -4.77 -0.90 -0.61
CA CYS A 174 -5.62 -1.74 0.22
C CYS A 174 -5.19 -3.22 0.18
N MET A 175 -4.50 -3.69 -0.87
CA MET A 175 -3.97 -5.07 -0.93
C MET A 175 -3.01 -5.42 0.23
N PHE A 176 -2.43 -4.42 0.88
CA PHE A 176 -1.59 -4.64 2.07
C PHE A 176 -2.35 -5.34 3.21
N THR A 177 -3.65 -5.07 3.38
CA THR A 177 -4.48 -5.75 4.42
C THR A 177 -4.57 -7.25 4.16
N PHE A 178 -4.54 -7.64 2.89
CA PHE A 178 -4.51 -9.02 2.39
C PHE A 178 -3.10 -9.59 2.27
N ASN A 179 -2.18 -9.16 3.15
CA ASN A 179 -0.80 -9.64 3.23
C ASN A 179 0.06 -9.42 1.97
N MET A 180 -0.42 -8.66 0.97
CA MET A 180 0.40 -8.23 -0.16
C MET A 180 1.30 -7.07 0.29
N ALA A 181 2.34 -7.41 1.05
CA ALA A 181 3.10 -6.53 1.91
C ALA A 181 4.08 -5.58 1.17
N MET A 182 3.67 -5.07 0.01
CA MET A 182 4.42 -4.09 -0.75
C MET A 182 4.32 -2.70 -0.11
N ILE A 183 5.46 -2.05 0.02
CA ILE A 183 5.60 -0.72 0.57
C ILE A 183 6.42 0.18 -0.34
N VAL A 184 6.20 1.48 -0.22
CA VAL A 184 7.06 2.54 -0.74
C VAL A 184 7.72 3.24 0.46
N HIS A 185 9.03 3.45 0.42
CA HIS A 185 9.70 4.22 1.47
C HIS A 185 9.34 5.71 1.34
N GLY A 186 8.57 6.20 2.31
CA GLY A 186 7.86 7.47 2.29
C GLY A 186 8.72 8.70 2.65
N SER A 187 9.95 8.51 3.16
CA SER A 187 10.73 9.58 3.78
C SER A 187 11.02 10.75 2.84
N ALA A 188 11.22 10.49 1.54
CA ALA A 188 11.49 11.52 0.54
C ALA A 188 10.23 12.25 0.04
N TYR A 189 9.04 11.72 0.34
CA TYR A 189 7.75 12.29 -0.08
C TYR A 189 7.11 13.14 1.00
N TRP A 190 7.81 13.32 2.13
CA TRP A 190 7.27 14.01 3.27
C TRP A 190 7.27 15.53 3.05
N PRO A 191 6.12 16.21 3.17
CA PRO A 191 6.09 17.66 3.07
C PRO A 191 6.84 18.31 4.25
N HIS A 192 7.91 19.04 3.96
CA HIS A 192 8.71 19.75 4.95
C HIS A 192 7.90 20.88 5.62
N HIS A 193 6.94 21.45 4.89
CA HIS A 193 6.13 22.56 5.34
C HIS A 193 4.84 22.13 6.06
N PHE A 194 4.65 20.83 6.33
CA PHE A 194 3.48 20.29 7.01
C PHE A 194 3.88 19.55 8.30
N ALA A 195 4.34 20.31 9.30
CA ALA A 195 4.98 19.80 10.51
C ALA A 195 4.07 18.98 11.46
N SER A 196 2.75 19.11 11.35
CA SER A 196 1.79 18.50 12.27
C SER A 196 1.51 17.02 11.98
N PHE A 197 2.08 16.48 10.91
CA PHE A 197 1.71 15.16 10.41
C PHE A 197 2.76 14.12 10.84
N PRO A 198 2.37 12.88 11.23
CA PRO A 198 3.33 11.87 11.67
C PRO A 198 4.14 11.36 10.47
N ARG A 199 5.46 11.44 10.56
CA ARG A 199 6.36 10.94 9.50
C ARG A 199 6.20 9.43 9.33
N LEU A 200 5.57 9.03 8.23
CA LEU A 200 5.44 7.62 7.85
C LEU A 200 6.61 7.26 6.94
N SER A 201 7.53 6.43 7.45
CA SER A 201 8.66 5.92 6.65
C SER A 201 8.22 4.88 5.62
N GLU A 202 7.06 4.27 5.79
CA GLU A 202 6.56 3.17 4.95
C GLU A 202 5.10 3.38 4.59
N LEU A 203 4.83 3.43 3.30
CA LEU A 203 3.50 3.63 2.73
C LEU A 203 3.08 2.35 2.01
N ALA A 204 1.95 1.75 2.38
CA ALA A 204 1.42 0.61 1.66
C ALA A 204 0.92 1.03 0.28
N GLY A 205 1.26 0.24 -0.73
CA GLY A 205 0.81 0.48 -2.08
C GLY A 205 1.46 -0.47 -3.05
N ILE A 206 0.65 -1.09 -3.90
CA ILE A 206 1.12 -1.70 -5.14
C ILE A 206 0.72 -0.82 -6.32
N PHE A 207 1.70 -0.55 -7.19
CA PHE A 207 1.48 0.10 -8.48
C PHE A 207 1.61 -0.93 -9.60
N ILE A 208 0.54 -1.14 -10.36
CA ILE A 208 0.49 -2.13 -11.44
C ILE A 208 0.48 -1.40 -12.79
N SER A 209 1.66 -1.36 -13.41
CA SER A 209 1.84 -0.92 -14.80
C SER A 209 1.43 -2.00 -15.79
N ARG A 210 1.42 -1.66 -17.09
CA ARG A 210 1.17 -2.64 -18.16
C ARG A 210 2.14 -3.81 -18.13
N ASP A 211 3.43 -3.53 -17.91
CA ASP A 211 4.47 -4.56 -17.85
C ASP A 211 4.28 -5.46 -16.64
N PHE A 212 3.94 -4.86 -15.49
CA PHE A 212 3.67 -5.62 -14.27
C PHE A 212 2.53 -6.62 -14.49
N ARG A 213 1.42 -6.21 -15.11
CA ARG A 213 0.27 -7.10 -15.43
C ARG A 213 0.64 -8.31 -16.29
N GLN A 214 1.68 -8.22 -17.13
CA GLN A 214 2.10 -9.33 -17.98
C GLN A 214 2.93 -10.36 -17.19
N THR A 215 3.57 -9.91 -16.11
CA THR A 215 4.47 -10.75 -15.30
C THR A 215 3.80 -11.39 -14.09
N ILE A 216 2.73 -10.79 -13.57
CA ILE A 216 2.03 -11.29 -12.38
C ILE A 216 0.68 -11.94 -12.72
N PRO A 217 0.25 -12.96 -11.94
CA PRO A 217 -1.12 -13.46 -12.02
C PRO A 217 -2.14 -12.33 -11.87
N LYS A 218 -3.27 -12.45 -12.55
CA LYS A 218 -4.34 -11.45 -12.48
C LYS A 218 -5.00 -11.49 -11.09
N MET A 219 -4.77 -10.45 -10.28
CA MET A 219 -5.35 -10.36 -8.94
C MET A 219 -6.66 -9.57 -8.89
N HIS A 220 -6.88 -8.62 -9.81
CA HIS A 220 -8.02 -7.70 -9.78
C HIS A 220 -9.08 -8.05 -10.82
N TYR A 221 -10.34 -8.10 -10.38
CA TYR A 221 -11.51 -8.39 -11.20
C TYR A 221 -12.53 -7.25 -11.04
N GLU A 222 -12.45 -6.27 -11.94
CA GLU A 222 -13.31 -5.09 -11.95
C GLU A 222 -14.79 -5.46 -12.18
N LYS A 223 -15.69 -4.88 -11.39
CA LYS A 223 -17.16 -4.98 -11.56
C LYS A 223 -17.77 -3.64 -11.93
N GLN A 224 -17.29 -2.56 -11.33
CA GLN A 224 -17.78 -1.21 -11.53
C GLN A 224 -16.63 -0.22 -11.51
N ARG A 225 -16.82 0.89 -12.21
CA ARG A 225 -15.84 1.97 -12.33
C ARG A 225 -16.50 3.32 -12.18
N PHE A 226 -15.84 4.20 -11.44
CA PHE A 226 -16.31 5.54 -11.13
C PHE A 226 -15.20 6.54 -11.45
N SER A 227 -15.31 7.23 -12.60
CA SER A 227 -14.43 8.36 -12.92
C SER A 227 -14.73 9.51 -11.95
N ILE A 228 -13.70 9.94 -11.23
CA ILE A 228 -13.78 11.10 -10.35
C ILE A 228 -13.48 12.36 -11.16
N LEU A 229 -12.48 12.31 -12.03
CA LEU A 229 -12.06 13.46 -12.84
C LEU A 229 -13.21 14.04 -13.68
N HIS A 230 -14.07 13.20 -14.26
CA HIS A 230 -15.20 13.65 -15.10
C HIS A 230 -16.56 13.71 -14.37
N HIS A 231 -16.60 13.59 -13.04
CA HIS A 231 -17.86 13.62 -12.31
C HIS A 231 -18.36 15.04 -12.07
N LYS A 232 -19.37 15.48 -12.85
CA LYS A 232 -19.89 16.87 -12.82
C LYS A 232 -20.25 17.40 -11.43
N ALA A 233 -20.90 16.61 -10.59
CA ALA A 233 -21.26 17.06 -9.24
C ALA A 233 -20.05 17.17 -8.31
N LEU A 234 -19.00 16.36 -8.50
CA LEU A 234 -17.78 16.53 -7.72
C LEU A 234 -17.00 17.75 -8.21
N GLN A 235 -16.96 17.98 -9.54
CA GLN A 235 -16.35 19.17 -10.11
C GLN A 235 -17.00 20.47 -9.62
N SER A 236 -18.31 20.49 -9.35
CA SER A 236 -18.98 21.70 -8.86
C SER A 236 -18.57 22.10 -7.44
N ILE A 237 -18.04 21.18 -6.63
CA ILE A 237 -17.65 21.41 -5.22
C ILE A 237 -16.13 21.51 -5.01
N VAL A 238 -15.37 21.47 -6.10
CA VAL A 238 -13.91 21.61 -6.06
C VAL A 238 -13.49 23.01 -5.59
N ARG A 239 -14.30 24.02 -5.95
CA ARG A 239 -14.03 25.43 -5.64
C ARG A 239 -14.46 25.83 -4.23
N SER A 240 -15.04 24.90 -3.48
CA SER A 240 -15.36 25.12 -2.08
C SER A 240 -14.09 25.50 -1.33
N GLU A 241 -14.23 26.52 -0.46
CA GLU A 241 -13.17 27.08 0.36
C GLU A 241 -12.56 26.01 1.31
N GLU A 242 -11.75 26.43 2.28
CA GLU A 242 -11.07 25.48 3.18
C GLU A 242 -12.01 24.53 3.92
N GLU A 243 -13.27 24.93 4.12
CA GLU A 243 -14.30 24.14 4.77
C GLU A 243 -15.43 23.77 3.81
N PHE A 244 -15.77 22.48 3.77
CA PHE A 244 -16.93 22.01 3.02
C PHE A 244 -18.22 22.48 3.67
N GLN A 245 -19.05 23.20 2.90
CA GLN A 245 -20.42 23.53 3.28
C GLN A 245 -21.28 22.26 3.32
N ASP A 246 -22.43 22.33 4.00
CA ASP A 246 -23.33 21.18 4.14
C ASP A 246 -23.76 20.57 2.80
N LEU A 247 -23.95 21.40 1.77
CA LEU A 247 -24.30 20.93 0.43
C LEU A 247 -23.14 20.14 -0.20
N ASP A 248 -21.91 20.64 -0.06
CA ASP A 248 -20.72 19.97 -0.61
C ASP A 248 -20.46 18.64 0.08
N ARG A 249 -20.63 18.61 1.41
CA ARG A 249 -20.55 17.38 2.21
C ARG A 249 -21.57 16.35 1.70
N LYS A 250 -22.82 16.76 1.46
CA LYS A 250 -23.87 15.89 0.93
C LYS A 250 -23.50 15.34 -0.46
N ILE A 251 -22.92 16.15 -1.34
CA ILE A 251 -22.49 15.71 -2.67
C ILE A 251 -21.37 14.66 -2.57
N LEU A 252 -20.36 14.92 -1.73
CA LEU A 252 -19.23 14.01 -1.53
C LEU A 252 -19.68 12.67 -0.91
N ILE A 253 -20.55 12.73 0.11
CA ILE A 253 -21.14 11.56 0.77
C ILE A 253 -22.02 10.76 -0.21
N ALA A 254 -22.88 11.44 -0.98
CA ALA A 254 -23.74 10.77 -1.96
C ALA A 254 -22.91 10.03 -3.03
N PHE A 255 -21.78 10.61 -3.45
CA PHE A 255 -20.87 9.91 -4.36
C PHE A 255 -20.21 8.69 -3.68
N MET A 256 -19.77 8.80 -2.43
CA MET A 256 -19.25 7.65 -1.68
C MET A 256 -20.30 6.53 -1.56
N GLU A 257 -21.54 6.85 -1.17
CA GLU A 257 -22.62 5.88 -1.04
C GLU A 257 -22.95 5.20 -2.37
N ARG A 258 -22.83 5.92 -3.49
CA ARG A 258 -22.92 5.35 -4.84
C ARG A 258 -21.78 4.38 -5.13
N VAL A 259 -20.54 4.70 -4.76
CA VAL A 259 -19.38 3.82 -4.95
C VAL A 259 -19.52 2.56 -4.11
N VAL A 260 -19.87 2.69 -2.83
CA VAL A 260 -20.04 1.55 -1.93
C VAL A 260 -21.29 0.73 -2.28
N GLY A 261 -22.33 1.37 -2.82
CA GLY A 261 -23.61 0.72 -3.13
C GLY A 261 -24.50 0.48 -1.90
N ARG A 262 -24.28 1.26 -0.83
CA ARG A 262 -25.10 1.27 0.39
C ARG A 262 -25.01 2.63 1.07
N THR A 263 -25.92 2.87 2.02
CA THR A 263 -25.80 3.96 2.99
C THR A 263 -24.53 3.79 3.82
N THR A 264 -23.81 4.89 4.01
CA THR A 264 -22.58 4.94 4.79
C THR A 264 -22.88 5.32 6.24
N ASN A 265 -22.08 4.82 7.17
CA ASN A 265 -22.23 5.21 8.57
C ASN A 265 -21.58 6.59 8.84
N GLU A 266 -21.86 7.17 10.00
CA GLU A 266 -21.36 8.50 10.37
C GLU A 266 -19.83 8.56 10.40
N VAL A 267 -19.16 7.50 10.85
CA VAL A 267 -17.69 7.42 10.90
C VAL A 267 -17.10 7.52 9.50
N GLU A 268 -17.62 6.75 8.53
CA GLU A 268 -17.18 6.79 7.13
C GLU A 268 -17.33 8.19 6.52
N ARG A 269 -18.45 8.87 6.81
CA ARG A 269 -18.73 10.22 6.33
C ARG A 269 -17.77 11.25 6.91
N ASN A 270 -17.53 11.17 8.22
CA ASN A 270 -16.61 12.07 8.92
C ASN A 270 -15.17 11.87 8.44
N LEU A 271 -14.74 10.62 8.28
CA LEU A 271 -13.41 10.28 7.74
C LEU A 271 -13.22 10.81 6.32
N LEU A 272 -14.21 10.63 5.44
CA LEU A 272 -14.16 11.13 4.07
C LEU A 272 -13.94 12.65 4.03
N VAL A 273 -14.75 13.41 4.76
CA VAL A 273 -14.64 14.88 4.79
C VAL A 273 -13.31 15.31 5.37
N SER A 274 -12.92 14.76 6.53
CA SER A 274 -11.68 15.10 7.23
C SER A 274 -10.44 14.81 6.37
N TRP A 275 -10.33 13.60 5.82
CA TRP A 275 -9.19 13.22 4.98
C TRP A 275 -9.16 13.99 3.67
N THR A 276 -10.31 14.35 3.09
CA THR A 276 -10.34 15.17 1.88
C THR A 276 -9.76 16.55 2.15
N THR A 277 -10.15 17.22 3.25
CA THR A 277 -9.58 18.51 3.65
C THR A 277 -8.07 18.42 3.88
N VAL A 278 -7.62 17.39 4.60
CA VAL A 278 -6.19 17.17 4.87
C VAL A 278 -5.40 16.92 3.58
N ASN A 279 -5.88 16.02 2.71
CA ASN A 279 -5.19 15.68 1.47
C ASN A 279 -5.12 16.89 0.52
N ARG A 280 -6.16 17.72 0.44
CA ARG A 280 -6.12 18.99 -0.32
C ARG A 280 -5.02 19.90 0.20
N ARG A 281 -4.96 20.13 1.53
CA ARG A 281 -3.92 20.94 2.18
C ARG A 281 -2.51 20.40 1.93
N MET A 282 -2.34 19.07 1.93
CA MET A 282 -1.05 18.46 1.59
C MET A 282 -0.67 18.69 0.13
N TRP A 283 -1.59 18.49 -0.82
CA TRP A 283 -1.33 18.70 -2.24
C TRP A 283 -1.03 20.16 -2.58
N ILE A 284 -1.84 21.11 -2.09
CA ILE A 284 -1.59 22.53 -2.33
C ILE A 284 -0.25 22.94 -1.73
N SER A 285 0.08 22.52 -0.51
CA SER A 285 1.39 22.81 0.10
C SER A 285 2.54 22.25 -0.74
N ASN A 286 2.41 21.02 -1.22
CA ASN A 286 3.43 20.39 -2.05
C ASN A 286 3.66 21.12 -3.38
N LEU A 287 2.57 21.54 -4.04
CA LEU A 287 2.62 22.30 -5.29
C LEU A 287 3.19 23.71 -5.07
N LEU A 288 2.79 24.38 -3.98
CA LEU A 288 3.27 25.70 -3.57
C LEU A 288 4.78 25.68 -3.23
N HIS A 289 5.25 24.68 -2.50
CA HIS A 289 6.67 24.63 -2.14
C HIS A 289 7.53 23.89 -3.17
N LYS A 290 6.92 23.40 -4.26
CA LYS A 290 7.56 22.59 -5.31
C LYS A 290 8.35 21.41 -4.75
N GLU A 291 7.91 20.87 -3.62
CA GLU A 291 8.59 19.77 -2.93
C GLU A 291 8.67 18.51 -3.80
N TYR A 292 7.71 18.32 -4.71
CA TYR A 292 7.73 17.23 -5.69
C TYR A 292 8.97 17.23 -6.60
N LEU A 293 9.68 18.34 -6.74
CA LEU A 293 10.95 18.39 -7.50
C LEU A 293 12.09 17.65 -6.79
N GLY A 294 11.98 17.45 -5.48
CA GLY A 294 12.93 16.66 -4.68
C GLY A 294 12.59 15.18 -4.58
N TYR A 295 11.45 14.75 -5.15
CA TYR A 295 11.06 13.35 -5.11
C TYR A 295 11.99 12.49 -5.97
N PRO A 296 12.31 11.26 -5.54
CA PRO A 296 13.14 10.38 -6.33
C PRO A 296 12.41 10.01 -7.63
N SER A 297 13.14 9.96 -8.75
CA SER A 297 12.60 9.59 -10.06
C SER A 297 12.01 8.18 -10.07
N THR A 298 12.54 7.30 -9.21
CA THR A 298 12.06 5.95 -9.01
C THR A 298 11.74 5.77 -7.53
N PRO A 299 10.48 5.48 -7.15
CA PRO A 299 10.13 5.24 -5.76
C PRO A 299 10.91 4.03 -5.22
N PRO A 300 11.57 4.14 -4.06
CA PRO A 300 12.13 2.98 -3.37
C PRO A 300 10.98 2.06 -2.91
N ILE A 301 10.85 0.90 -3.54
CA ILE A 301 9.85 -0.11 -3.22
C ILE A 301 10.49 -1.20 -2.36
N GLY A 302 9.77 -1.65 -1.32
CA GLY A 302 10.17 -2.75 -0.45
C GLY A 302 9.06 -3.77 -0.27
N ILE A 303 9.42 -4.94 0.26
CA ILE A 303 8.48 -5.97 0.71
C ILE A 303 8.71 -6.17 2.20
N ILE A 304 7.64 -6.16 2.99
CA ILE A 304 7.72 -6.53 4.41
C ILE A 304 7.49 -8.04 4.51
N TYR A 305 8.59 -8.78 4.60
CA TYR A 305 8.60 -10.23 4.74
C TYR A 305 7.99 -10.70 6.05
N ASP A 306 7.47 -11.93 6.04
CA ASP A 306 7.12 -12.60 7.28
C ASP A 306 8.38 -13.15 7.98
N PRO A 307 8.38 -13.27 9.32
CA PRO A 307 9.53 -13.83 10.03
C PRO A 307 9.91 -15.21 9.50
N GLY A 308 11.18 -15.39 9.16
CA GLY A 308 11.70 -16.61 8.55
C GLY A 308 11.69 -16.63 7.01
N GLU A 309 10.99 -15.71 6.34
CA GLU A 309 11.11 -15.53 4.88
C GLU A 309 12.35 -14.72 4.52
N GLU A 310 12.69 -13.70 5.33
CA GLU A 310 13.88 -12.87 5.13
C GLU A 310 15.19 -13.65 5.38
N ASP A 311 15.18 -14.58 6.35
CA ASP A 311 16.33 -15.44 6.68
C ASP A 311 16.72 -16.39 5.54
N GLU A 312 15.84 -16.61 4.56
CA GLU A 312 16.16 -17.43 3.40
C GLU A 312 16.95 -16.65 2.33
N HIS A 313 16.84 -15.32 2.30
CA HIS A 313 17.52 -14.51 1.32
C HIS A 313 18.94 -14.13 1.78
N PRO A 314 19.97 -14.41 0.97
CA PRO A 314 21.31 -13.88 1.21
C PRO A 314 21.29 -12.37 1.38
N THR A 315 21.98 -11.85 2.39
CA THR A 315 22.55 -10.50 2.27
C THR A 315 23.54 -10.46 1.10
N PRO A 316 23.82 -9.30 0.49
CA PRO A 316 24.82 -9.19 -0.57
C PRO A 316 26.18 -9.78 -0.18
N ALA A 317 26.59 -9.58 1.08
CA ALA A 317 27.83 -10.14 1.62
C ALA A 317 27.77 -11.69 1.74
N GLU A 318 26.62 -12.25 2.12
CA GLU A 318 26.44 -13.70 2.13
C GLU A 318 26.34 -14.31 0.73
N GLU A 319 25.78 -13.57 -0.23
CA GLU A 319 25.77 -13.99 -1.63
C GLU A 319 27.18 -14.01 -2.21
N GLU A 320 28.00 -12.99 -1.91
CA GLU A 320 29.41 -12.95 -2.27
C GLU A 320 30.20 -14.08 -1.58
N ALA A 321 29.96 -14.32 -0.29
CA ALA A 321 30.60 -15.42 0.44
C ALA A 321 30.23 -16.80 -0.14
N ASP A 322 28.98 -16.97 -0.58
CA ASP A 322 28.52 -18.19 -1.24
C ASP A 322 29.11 -18.36 -2.63
N ALA A 323 29.17 -17.28 -3.42
CA ALA A 323 29.88 -17.25 -4.70
C ALA A 323 31.32 -17.69 -4.51
N MET A 324 32.02 -17.14 -3.52
CA MET A 324 33.41 -17.49 -3.22
C MET A 324 33.55 -18.95 -2.76
N ARG A 325 32.62 -19.47 -1.95
CA ARG A 325 32.60 -20.89 -1.56
C ARG A 325 32.35 -21.81 -2.77
N TYR A 326 31.46 -21.41 -3.68
CA TYR A 326 31.17 -22.10 -4.93
C TYR A 326 32.43 -22.17 -5.80
N VAL A 327 33.06 -21.03 -6.08
CA VAL A 327 34.28 -20.92 -6.89
C VAL A 327 35.43 -21.71 -6.25
N LYS A 328 35.61 -21.65 -4.93
CA LYS A 328 36.64 -22.45 -4.21
C LYS A 328 36.42 -23.96 -4.38
N LYS A 329 35.17 -24.43 -4.32
CA LYS A 329 34.82 -25.85 -4.52
C LYS A 329 35.26 -26.31 -5.92
N TRP A 330 34.91 -25.57 -6.96
CA TRP A 330 35.27 -25.90 -8.34
C TRP A 330 36.78 -25.82 -8.60
N ASN A 331 37.46 -24.80 -8.05
CA ASN A 331 38.93 -24.71 -8.10
C ASN A 331 39.61 -25.93 -7.48
N ARG A 332 39.06 -26.48 -6.38
CA ARG A 332 39.60 -27.70 -5.76
C ARG A 332 39.46 -28.92 -6.68
N LEU A 333 38.35 -29.05 -7.42
CA LEU A 333 38.16 -30.12 -8.41
C LEU A 333 39.15 -30.00 -9.58
N ALA A 334 39.34 -28.77 -10.09
CA ALA A 334 40.28 -28.52 -11.18
C ALA A 334 41.73 -28.84 -10.78
N LYS A 335 42.17 -28.46 -9.56
CA LYS A 335 43.51 -28.77 -9.05
C LYS A 335 43.79 -30.27 -8.89
N LYS A 336 42.74 -31.08 -8.74
CA LYS A 336 42.85 -32.55 -8.69
C LYS A 336 42.84 -33.20 -10.08
N GLY A 337 42.64 -32.44 -11.15
CA GLY A 337 42.46 -32.96 -12.50
C GLY A 337 41.11 -33.63 -12.74
N GLU A 338 40.14 -33.46 -11.84
CA GLU A 338 38.80 -34.06 -11.98
C GLU A 338 37.94 -33.32 -13.03
N ILE A 339 38.29 -32.08 -13.36
CA ILE A 339 37.64 -31.25 -14.38
C ILE A 339 38.67 -30.46 -15.18
N THR A 340 38.27 -30.03 -16.38
CA THR A 340 39.06 -29.16 -17.26
C THR A 340 38.92 -27.68 -16.87
N SER A 341 39.86 -26.84 -17.34
CA SER A 341 39.79 -25.38 -17.15
C SER A 341 38.56 -24.73 -17.80
N ALA A 342 38.08 -25.27 -18.92
CA ALA A 342 36.86 -24.78 -19.57
C ALA A 342 35.62 -25.03 -18.70
N GLN A 343 35.51 -26.23 -18.12
CA GLN A 343 34.41 -26.57 -17.19
C GLN A 343 34.44 -25.72 -15.91
N LEU A 344 35.64 -25.35 -15.42
CA LEU A 344 35.76 -24.41 -14.30
C LEU A 344 35.19 -23.04 -14.65
N MET A 345 35.55 -22.48 -15.81
CA MET A 345 35.04 -21.17 -16.26
C MET A 345 33.53 -21.18 -16.46
N ASP A 346 32.98 -22.22 -17.09
CA ASP A 346 31.54 -22.39 -17.26
C ASP A 346 30.80 -22.44 -15.91
N ALA A 347 31.37 -23.12 -14.91
CA ALA A 347 30.80 -23.16 -13.58
C ALA A 347 30.78 -21.78 -12.91
N VAL A 348 31.84 -20.97 -13.05
CA VAL A 348 31.87 -19.59 -12.55
C VAL A 348 30.77 -18.76 -13.20
N PHE A 349 30.68 -18.76 -14.52
CA PHE A 349 29.62 -18.01 -15.24
C PHE A 349 28.21 -18.53 -14.95
N ARG A 350 28.07 -19.83 -14.68
CA ARG A 350 26.80 -20.42 -14.29
C ARG A 350 26.31 -19.84 -12.96
N TRP A 351 27.19 -19.57 -11.99
CA TRP A 351 26.77 -19.00 -10.70
C TRP A 351 26.03 -17.66 -10.87
N ASP A 352 26.56 -16.78 -11.71
CA ASP A 352 25.95 -15.46 -11.96
C ASP A 352 24.59 -15.59 -12.67
N LYS A 353 24.43 -16.62 -13.51
CA LYS A 353 23.19 -16.93 -14.23
C LYS A 353 22.26 -17.89 -13.47
N MET A 354 22.67 -18.36 -12.30
CA MET A 354 21.95 -19.37 -11.54
C MET A 354 20.68 -18.77 -10.94
N PRO A 355 19.50 -19.39 -11.15
CA PRO A 355 18.27 -18.93 -10.51
C PRO A 355 18.39 -18.91 -8.98
N PRO A 356 17.72 -17.98 -8.27
CA PRO A 356 17.78 -17.87 -6.82
C PRO A 356 17.46 -19.18 -6.07
N GLU A 357 16.51 -19.96 -6.58
CA GLU A 357 16.12 -21.26 -6.00
C GLU A 357 17.27 -22.28 -6.02
N GLU A 358 18.04 -22.32 -7.11
CA GLU A 358 19.18 -23.24 -7.26
C GLU A 358 20.35 -22.79 -6.36
N LYS A 359 20.58 -21.47 -6.23
CA LYS A 359 21.53 -20.91 -5.27
C LYS A 359 21.14 -21.27 -3.83
N LEU A 360 19.86 -21.16 -3.48
CA LEU A 360 19.33 -21.52 -2.17
C LEU A 360 19.46 -23.02 -1.89
N ALA A 361 19.15 -23.87 -2.87
CA ALA A 361 19.33 -25.32 -2.76
C ALA A 361 20.80 -25.69 -2.55
N TRP A 362 21.71 -25.05 -3.29
CA TRP A 362 23.16 -25.22 -3.11
C TRP A 362 23.62 -24.81 -1.70
N ARG A 363 23.13 -23.67 -1.19
CA ARG A 363 23.39 -23.18 0.17
C ARG A 363 22.90 -24.17 1.23
N LYS A 364 21.64 -24.63 1.12
CA LYS A 364 21.03 -25.62 2.04
C LYS A 364 21.79 -26.95 2.00
N GLY A 365 22.26 -27.38 0.82
CA GLY A 365 23.08 -28.59 0.65
C GLY A 365 24.47 -28.50 1.31
N ASN A 366 25.09 -27.33 1.32
CA ASN A 366 26.39 -27.13 1.97
C ASN A 366 26.29 -26.96 3.49
N LYS A 367 25.24 -26.32 4.02
CA LYS A 367 25.03 -26.17 5.48
C LYS A 367 24.89 -27.52 6.21
N ARG A 368 24.49 -28.59 5.52
CA ARG A 368 24.39 -29.95 6.10
C ARG A 368 25.71 -30.70 6.23
N ARG A 369 26.81 -30.19 5.66
CA ARG A 369 28.13 -30.85 5.63
C ARG A 369 29.15 -30.27 6.61
N THR A 370 28.80 -29.17 7.25
CA THR A 370 29.51 -28.54 8.37
C THR A 370 28.80 -28.89 9.65
#